data_AF-A0A961A0A3-F1
#
_entry.id   AF-A0A961A0A3-F1
#
_cell.length_a   1.000
_cell.length_b   1.000
_cell.length_c   1.000
_cell.angle_alpha   90.00
_cell.angle_beta   90.00
_cell.angle_gamma   90.00
#
_symmetry.space_group_name_H-M   'P 1'
#
loop_
_entity.id
_entity.type
_entity.pdbx_description
1 polymer ?
#
loop_
_entity_poly.entity_id
_entity_poly.type
_entity_poly.pdbx_seq_one_letter_code
_entity_poly.pdbx_strand_id
1 'polypeptide(L)'
;MNQKTLFRGLAVFAVLLAGNLLSACGSSTGSTSSGTGVTTIDALPLSVSPVVASTSASMSARMMASTSLAESGTPLGELDSTTFGSSSSRAMCELSNRFRDSIGSAAQGDLILCYIQTAFVTNSNLDVDIYDGQPHVFALDFGESQNEEDGGGPSKIRITITKDSSGQITDFSMYACGDQGDADAQSEYLNQTIGSDGSFTMVSKGVRGEQDAHLVEVEGTLNSSGRFTSKTIDVSYTYQDTSGDFSGSGQSTLVQGSDQLTYSGFEGGSFSFETGEGTVEGTYSNRVYAVSELLDGNADGDPLNIGLYAIGDGAALVSWSGSDTFGSWSETATEGWNGDTTAPDSEAEEISSVEGQTLPTVTDVSIAFTGDEIYDCTADEPEATVIIDQTDLDETCSNLSLGHDYVDCYDINEEG
;
A
#
# COMPACT_ATOMS: atom_id res chain seq x y z
N MET A 1 15.87 -22.88 5.17
CA MET A 1 16.76 -22.49 6.30
C MET A 1 16.11 -21.29 6.96
N ASN A 2 15.88 -21.27 8.28
CA ASN A 2 14.97 -20.33 8.96
C ASN A 2 15.32 -18.84 8.75
N GLN A 3 14.62 -18.17 7.83
CA GLN A 3 14.57 -16.72 7.58
C GLN A 3 13.93 -15.90 8.73
N LYS A 4 13.69 -16.50 9.90
CA LYS A 4 12.83 -15.96 10.98
C LYS A 4 13.51 -14.95 11.94
N THR A 5 14.63 -14.35 11.57
CA THR A 5 15.45 -13.64 12.57
C THR A 5 16.17 -12.35 12.14
N LEU A 6 15.83 -11.72 11.02
CA LEU A 6 16.41 -10.41 10.67
C LEU A 6 15.44 -9.23 10.49
N PHE A 7 14.12 -9.43 10.55
CA PHE A 7 13.13 -8.34 10.54
C PHE A 7 12.16 -8.45 11.72
N ARG A 8 12.71 -8.60 12.93
CA ARG A 8 11.94 -8.57 14.18
C ARG A 8 11.91 -7.13 14.72
N GLY A 9 11.23 -6.26 14.00
CA GLY A 9 11.06 -4.86 14.38
C GLY A 9 9.68 -4.33 14.04
N LEU A 10 8.62 -5.12 14.27
CA LEU A 10 7.24 -4.70 14.57
C LEU A 10 6.31 -5.90 14.35
N ALA A 11 5.72 -6.43 15.43
CA ALA A 11 4.35 -6.92 15.50
C ALA A 11 4.14 -7.82 16.74
N VAL A 12 2.91 -7.75 17.26
CA VAL A 12 2.22 -8.64 18.20
C VAL A 12 2.24 -8.22 19.67
N PHE A 13 1.12 -7.62 20.13
CA PHE A 13 0.25 -8.30 21.10
C PHE A 13 -1.20 -7.77 21.07
N ALA A 14 -2.15 -8.71 21.15
CA ALA A 14 -3.60 -8.50 21.00
C ALA A 14 -4.36 -8.27 22.33
N VAL A 15 -5.32 -7.33 22.27
CA VAL A 15 -6.70 -7.26 22.83
C VAL A 15 -6.94 -7.46 24.34
N LEU A 16 -7.51 -6.42 24.97
CA LEU A 16 -8.73 -6.54 25.81
C LEU A 16 -9.47 -5.18 25.99
N LEU A 17 -10.76 -5.19 25.62
CA LEU A 17 -11.74 -4.10 25.69
C LEU A 17 -11.90 -3.41 27.07
N ALA A 18 -12.15 -2.09 27.05
CA ALA A 18 -13.25 -1.45 27.81
C ALA A 18 -13.54 0.02 27.40
N GLY A 19 -14.59 0.22 26.59
CA GLY A 19 -15.69 1.18 26.77
C GLY A 19 -15.47 2.67 27.16
N ASN A 20 -15.88 3.52 26.21
CA ASN A 20 -16.88 4.61 26.32
C ASN A 20 -16.48 6.10 26.48
N LEU A 21 -16.98 6.84 25.48
CA LEU A 21 -17.65 8.16 25.49
C LEU A 21 -16.77 9.42 25.51
N LEU A 22 -16.69 10.07 24.34
CA LEU A 22 -16.70 11.53 24.26
C LEU A 22 -17.96 12.03 23.54
N SER A 23 -18.75 12.75 24.33
CA SER A 23 -19.97 13.45 23.98
C SER A 23 -19.63 14.74 23.22
N ALA A 24 -19.92 14.80 21.92
CA ALA A 24 -19.95 16.06 21.19
C ALA A 24 -21.27 16.80 21.49
N CYS A 25 -21.15 17.89 22.25
CA CYS A 25 -22.25 18.81 22.55
C CYS A 25 -22.03 20.08 21.72
N GLY A 26 -22.92 20.37 20.76
CA GLY A 26 -22.85 21.59 19.96
C GLY A 26 -24.00 21.72 18.97
N SER A 27 -25.09 22.36 19.39
CA SER A 27 -26.22 22.73 18.53
C SER A 27 -26.03 24.12 17.94
N SER A 28 -26.20 24.30 16.62
CA SER A 28 -27.13 25.29 16.04
C SER A 28 -27.23 25.23 14.50
N THR A 29 -28.46 25.00 14.05
CA THR A 29 -29.19 25.47 12.86
C THR A 29 -28.45 26.15 11.69
N GLY A 30 -28.55 25.51 10.51
CA GLY A 30 -29.17 26.12 9.33
C GLY A 30 -28.27 26.61 8.20
N SER A 31 -27.94 25.73 7.24
CA SER A 31 -28.10 25.95 5.79
C SER A 31 -27.69 24.69 5.04
N THR A 32 -28.63 24.03 4.37
CA THR A 32 -28.36 23.00 3.37
C THR A 32 -27.70 23.63 2.14
N SER A 33 -26.38 23.73 2.15
CA SER A 33 -25.57 23.65 0.95
C SER A 33 -24.82 22.32 1.03
N SER A 34 -25.28 21.33 0.27
CA SER A 34 -24.62 20.05 0.04
C SER A 34 -23.33 20.26 -0.74
N GLY A 35 -22.32 20.85 -0.07
CA GLY A 35 -20.94 20.81 -0.48
C GLY A 35 -20.28 19.67 0.28
N THR A 36 -20.33 18.47 -0.30
CA THR A 36 -19.62 17.28 0.19
C THR A 36 -18.16 17.39 -0.25
N GLY A 37 -17.44 18.37 0.30
CA GLY A 37 -16.06 18.67 -0.07
C GLY A 37 -15.07 18.19 0.98
N VAL A 38 -13.87 17.81 0.55
CA VAL A 38 -12.76 17.40 1.43
C VAL A 38 -12.15 18.64 2.07
N THR A 39 -12.40 18.89 3.36
CA THR A 39 -11.96 20.15 4.01
C THR A 39 -10.77 19.98 4.96
N THR A 40 -10.45 18.74 5.32
CA THR A 40 -9.44 18.35 6.32
C THR A 40 -8.70 17.11 5.86
N ILE A 41 -7.50 16.87 6.39
CA ILE A 41 -6.63 15.74 5.98
C ILE A 41 -7.36 14.40 6.17
N ASP A 42 -8.13 14.24 7.25
CA ASP A 42 -8.87 13.02 7.57
C ASP A 42 -10.00 12.69 6.59
N ALA A 43 -10.39 13.67 5.77
CA ALA A 43 -11.38 13.51 4.72
C ALA A 43 -10.76 13.27 3.34
N LEU A 44 -9.42 13.26 3.21
CA LEU A 44 -8.75 12.98 1.93
C LEU A 44 -9.10 11.56 1.46
N PRO A 45 -9.31 11.36 0.15
CA PRO A 45 -9.53 10.03 -0.39
C PRO A 45 -8.31 9.14 -0.13
N LEU A 46 -8.53 8.02 0.54
CA LEU A 46 -7.48 7.03 0.74
C LEU A 46 -7.22 6.29 -0.57
N SER A 47 -5.96 6.17 -0.97
CA SER A 47 -5.55 5.46 -2.19
C SER A 47 -6.05 4.01 -2.24
N VAL A 48 -6.13 3.36 -1.08
CA VAL A 48 -6.60 1.98 -0.93
C VAL A 48 -8.10 1.86 -0.68
N SER A 49 -8.87 2.96 -0.67
CA SER A 49 -10.32 2.92 -0.49
C SER A 49 -11.05 2.21 -1.64
N PRO A 50 -12.19 1.55 -1.39
CA PRO A 50 -12.86 0.74 -2.41
C PRO A 50 -13.44 1.61 -3.53
N VAL A 51 -13.51 1.03 -4.73
CA VAL A 51 -14.20 1.62 -5.87
C VAL A 51 -15.69 1.34 -5.77
N VAL A 52 -16.52 2.37 -5.94
CA VAL A 52 -17.98 2.28 -5.86
C VAL A 52 -18.61 2.55 -7.22
N ALA A 53 -19.83 2.04 -7.42
CA ALA A 53 -20.62 2.42 -8.59
C ALA A 53 -20.86 3.93 -8.65
N SER A 54 -20.85 4.52 -9.85
CA SER A 54 -20.95 5.97 -10.09
C SER A 54 -22.21 6.65 -9.55
N THR A 55 -23.24 5.89 -9.17
CA THR A 55 -24.53 6.40 -8.66
C THR A 55 -24.72 6.21 -7.14
N SER A 56 -23.72 5.71 -6.43
CA SER A 56 -23.79 5.49 -4.97
C SER A 56 -23.91 6.82 -4.20
N ALA A 57 -25.09 7.06 -3.63
CA ALA A 57 -25.50 8.36 -3.07
C ALA A 57 -25.21 8.57 -1.56
N SER A 58 -24.46 7.67 -0.91
CA SER A 58 -24.17 7.74 0.54
C SER A 58 -22.68 7.51 0.81
N MET A 59 -22.07 8.36 1.66
CA MET A 59 -20.69 8.17 2.15
C MET A 59 -20.53 6.87 2.95
N SER A 60 -21.62 6.32 3.47
CA SER A 60 -21.62 5.10 4.27
C SER A 60 -21.83 3.83 3.45
N ALA A 61 -22.24 3.91 2.18
CA ALA A 61 -22.55 2.73 1.36
C ALA A 61 -21.31 2.30 0.54
N ARG A 62 -20.61 1.27 1.01
CA ARG A 62 -19.58 0.55 0.26
C ARG A 62 -20.26 -0.59 -0.49
N MET A 63 -20.81 -0.31 -1.68
CA MET A 63 -21.35 -1.37 -2.53
C MET A 63 -20.43 -1.60 -3.72
N MET A 64 -19.67 -2.70 -3.65
CA MET A 64 -19.21 -3.42 -4.85
C MET A 64 -20.41 -4.21 -5.38
N ALA A 65 -20.69 -4.12 -6.68
CA ALA A 65 -21.96 -4.54 -7.25
C ALA A 65 -21.98 -6.02 -7.68
N SER A 66 -22.67 -6.85 -6.88
CA SER A 66 -23.66 -7.90 -7.23
C SER A 66 -23.44 -8.97 -8.32
N THR A 67 -22.22 -9.27 -8.78
CA THR A 67 -21.97 -10.50 -9.58
C THR A 67 -20.71 -11.24 -9.17
N SER A 68 -20.36 -11.21 -7.88
CA SER A 68 -19.31 -12.12 -7.40
C SER A 68 -19.81 -13.56 -7.43
N LEU A 69 -19.03 -14.44 -8.05
CA LEU A 69 -19.20 -15.89 -8.04
C LEU A 69 -18.72 -16.49 -6.70
N ALA A 70 -17.71 -15.87 -6.07
CA ALA A 70 -17.24 -16.24 -4.73
C ALA A 70 -18.14 -15.68 -3.62
N GLU A 71 -18.44 -16.49 -2.60
CA GLU A 71 -19.25 -16.03 -1.45
C GLU A 71 -18.44 -15.22 -0.44
N SER A 72 -17.15 -15.51 -0.29
CA SER A 72 -16.28 -14.95 0.74
C SER A 72 -14.87 -14.59 0.27
N GLY A 73 -14.33 -15.33 -0.70
CA GLY A 73 -12.94 -15.16 -1.16
C GLY A 73 -11.91 -15.47 -0.08
N THR A 74 -10.65 -15.13 -0.36
CA THR A 74 -9.52 -15.30 0.57
C THR A 74 -9.02 -13.95 1.10
N PRO A 75 -9.20 -13.62 2.39
CA PRO A 75 -8.82 -12.33 2.97
C PRO A 75 -7.31 -12.08 3.03
N LEU A 76 -6.86 -10.86 2.72
CA LEU A 76 -5.43 -10.49 2.70
C LEU A 76 -4.77 -10.53 4.07
N GLY A 77 -5.49 -10.13 5.11
CA GLY A 77 -4.96 -10.08 6.48
C GLY A 77 -4.80 -11.45 7.14
N GLU A 78 -5.35 -12.50 6.52
CA GLU A 78 -5.30 -13.87 7.01
C GLU A 78 -4.34 -14.75 6.19
N LEU A 79 -3.71 -14.21 5.14
CA LEU A 79 -2.77 -14.94 4.30
C LEU A 79 -1.52 -15.34 5.08
N ASP A 80 -1.32 -16.65 5.19
CA ASP A 80 -0.15 -17.27 5.77
C ASP A 80 0.28 -18.54 5.01
N SER A 81 1.38 -19.16 5.45
CA SER A 81 1.92 -20.38 4.84
C SER A 81 1.00 -21.60 4.92
N THR A 82 -0.11 -21.54 5.67
CA THR A 82 -1.10 -22.62 5.79
C THR A 82 -2.35 -22.37 4.95
N THR A 83 -2.50 -21.17 4.40
CA THR A 83 -3.62 -20.78 3.54
C THR A 83 -3.63 -21.56 2.23
N PHE A 84 -2.45 -21.77 1.64
CA PHE A 84 -2.27 -22.52 0.40
C PHE A 84 -1.62 -23.87 0.69
N GLY A 85 -2.25 -24.94 0.22
CA GLY A 85 -1.73 -26.30 0.32
C GLY A 85 -1.57 -26.94 -1.06
N SER A 86 -1.20 -28.22 -1.11
CA SER A 86 -0.85 -28.86 -2.39
C SER A 86 -1.95 -29.08 -3.41
N SER A 87 -3.19 -28.77 -3.03
CA SER A 87 -4.33 -28.72 -3.93
C SER A 87 -4.74 -27.30 -4.31
N SER A 88 -3.97 -26.28 -3.92
CA SER A 88 -4.25 -24.87 -4.18
C SER A 88 -3.65 -24.40 -5.49
N SER A 89 -4.23 -23.32 -6.02
CA SER A 89 -3.76 -22.68 -7.22
C SER A 89 -2.50 -21.88 -6.97
N ARG A 90 -1.45 -22.17 -7.76
CA ARG A 90 -0.18 -21.43 -7.65
C ARG A 90 -0.36 -20.01 -8.17
N ALA A 91 -1.12 -19.82 -9.24
CA ALA A 91 -1.48 -18.50 -9.74
C ALA A 91 -2.22 -17.63 -8.70
N MET A 92 -3.15 -18.22 -7.95
CA MET A 92 -3.86 -17.49 -6.89
C MET A 92 -2.91 -17.09 -5.74
N CYS A 93 -2.02 -17.99 -5.32
CA CYS A 93 -1.03 -17.70 -4.29
C CYS A 93 -0.13 -16.52 -4.71
N GLU A 94 0.39 -16.56 -5.94
CA GLU A 94 1.23 -15.49 -6.48
C GLU A 94 0.46 -14.17 -6.58
N LEU A 95 -0.76 -14.18 -7.11
CA LEU A 95 -1.58 -12.98 -7.16
C LEU A 95 -1.84 -12.42 -5.77
N SER A 96 -2.08 -13.27 -4.76
CA SER A 96 -2.38 -12.83 -3.40
C SER A 96 -1.18 -12.13 -2.76
N ASN A 97 0.03 -12.68 -2.89
CA ASN A 97 1.27 -12.01 -2.46
C ASN A 97 1.42 -10.66 -3.18
N ARG A 98 1.30 -10.67 -4.51
CA ARG A 98 1.49 -9.50 -5.36
C ARG A 98 0.48 -8.39 -5.07
N PHE A 99 -0.77 -8.74 -4.86
CA PHE A 99 -1.82 -7.80 -4.53
C PHE A 99 -1.65 -7.24 -3.12
N ARG A 100 -1.28 -8.08 -2.14
CA ARG A 100 -0.91 -7.65 -0.79
C ARG A 100 0.23 -6.64 -0.83
N ASP A 101 1.27 -6.89 -1.63
CA ASP A 101 2.41 -5.98 -1.80
C ASP A 101 1.97 -4.66 -2.46
N SER A 102 1.20 -4.71 -3.54
CA SER A 102 0.74 -3.49 -4.23
C SER A 102 -0.20 -2.64 -3.38
N ILE A 103 -1.15 -3.26 -2.68
CA ILE A 103 -2.07 -2.54 -1.78
C ILE A 103 -1.35 -2.05 -0.53
N GLY A 104 -0.47 -2.85 0.06
CA GLY A 104 0.36 -2.43 1.19
C GLY A 104 1.29 -1.27 0.83
N SER A 105 1.86 -1.29 -0.38
CA SER A 105 2.66 -0.17 -0.91
C SER A 105 1.80 1.07 -1.10
N ALA A 106 0.63 0.95 -1.74
CA ALA A 106 -0.28 2.08 -1.90
C ALA A 106 -0.74 2.67 -0.56
N ALA A 107 -0.98 1.81 0.43
CA ALA A 107 -1.35 2.19 1.78
C ALA A 107 -0.26 3.02 2.49
N GLN A 108 1.00 3.04 2.04
CA GLN A 108 2.06 3.87 2.66
C GLN A 108 1.69 5.36 2.64
N GLY A 109 1.16 5.87 1.52
CA GLY A 109 0.68 7.24 1.46
C GLY A 109 -0.47 7.49 2.44
N ASP A 110 -1.39 6.53 2.57
CA ASP A 110 -2.52 6.61 3.49
C ASP A 110 -2.08 6.51 4.96
N LEU A 111 -1.08 5.69 5.27
CA LEU A 111 -0.43 5.56 6.57
C LEU A 111 0.23 6.87 6.98
N ILE A 112 0.97 7.51 6.07
CA ILE A 112 1.57 8.84 6.30
C ILE A 112 0.49 9.86 6.66
N LEU A 113 -0.62 9.90 5.91
CA LEU A 113 -1.74 10.81 6.23
C LEU A 113 -2.35 10.51 7.60
N CYS A 114 -2.54 9.24 7.93
CA CYS A 114 -3.03 8.80 9.24
C CYS A 114 -2.08 9.23 10.37
N TYR A 115 -0.76 9.10 10.17
CA TYR A 115 0.25 9.53 11.14
C TYR A 115 0.26 11.04 11.33
N ILE A 116 0.21 11.82 10.26
CA ILE A 116 0.12 13.29 10.35
C ILE A 116 -1.14 13.68 11.11
N GLN A 117 -2.30 13.13 10.73
CA GLN A 117 -3.55 13.44 11.41
C GLN A 117 -3.46 13.17 12.93
N THR A 118 -3.00 11.97 13.29
CA THR A 118 -2.90 11.55 14.70
C THR A 118 -1.90 12.41 15.47
N ALA A 119 -0.73 12.65 14.89
CA ALA A 119 0.31 13.48 15.48
C ALA A 119 -0.18 14.92 15.74
N PHE A 120 -0.85 15.56 14.77
CA PHE A 120 -1.33 16.94 14.93
C PHE A 120 -2.53 17.05 15.90
N VAL A 121 -3.35 16.01 16.04
CA VAL A 121 -4.40 15.95 17.08
C VAL A 121 -3.77 15.94 18.48
N THR A 122 -2.75 15.09 18.69
CA THR A 122 -2.04 14.99 19.96
C THR A 122 -1.22 16.26 20.27
N ASN A 123 -0.79 16.98 19.23
CA ASN A 123 -0.07 18.25 19.32
C ASN A 123 -0.97 19.48 19.08
N SER A 124 -2.23 19.46 19.54
CA SER A 124 -3.21 20.55 19.34
C SER A 124 -2.83 21.94 19.89
N ASN A 125 -1.72 22.05 20.63
CA ASN A 125 -1.22 23.33 21.15
C ASN A 125 -0.23 24.04 20.19
N LEU A 126 0.03 23.48 19.01
CA LEU A 126 0.83 24.15 17.98
C LEU A 126 0.08 25.39 17.49
N ASP A 127 0.68 26.57 17.66
CA ASP A 127 0.14 27.86 17.15
C ASP A 127 0.42 28.03 15.65
N VAL A 128 0.13 26.98 14.87
CA VAL A 128 0.39 26.91 13.42
C VAL A 128 -0.87 26.41 12.73
N ASP A 129 -1.39 27.19 11.78
CA ASP A 129 -2.52 26.79 10.93
C ASP A 129 -2.01 26.14 9.65
N ILE A 130 -1.91 24.80 9.65
CA ILE A 130 -1.45 24.03 8.49
C ILE A 130 -2.36 24.11 7.25
N TYR A 131 -3.51 24.79 7.35
CA TYR A 131 -4.47 24.92 6.25
C TYR A 131 -4.45 26.30 5.57
N ASP A 132 -3.44 27.13 5.83
CA ASP A 132 -3.32 28.50 5.30
C ASP A 132 -2.78 28.59 3.85
N GLY A 133 -2.43 27.45 3.25
CA GLY A 133 -1.87 27.36 1.90
C GLY A 133 -0.37 27.63 1.81
N GLN A 134 0.31 27.88 2.93
CA GLN A 134 1.76 28.02 3.00
C GLN A 134 2.44 26.70 3.35
N PRO A 135 3.72 26.53 2.97
CA PRO A 135 4.51 25.42 3.46
C PRO A 135 4.89 25.62 4.92
N HIS A 136 4.71 24.56 5.72
CA HIS A 136 5.12 24.53 7.11
C HIS A 136 6.15 23.44 7.37
N VAL A 137 7.15 23.75 8.20
CA VAL A 137 8.23 22.81 8.55
C VAL A 137 8.19 22.46 10.03
N PHE A 138 8.22 21.16 10.32
CA PHE A 138 8.15 20.64 11.69
C PHE A 138 9.32 19.69 11.96
N ALA A 139 9.89 19.78 13.16
CA ALA A 139 10.77 18.76 13.69
C ALA A 139 9.90 17.64 14.28
N LEU A 140 10.33 16.40 14.13
CA LEU A 140 9.67 15.25 14.73
C LEU A 140 10.50 14.72 15.89
N ASP A 141 9.85 14.49 17.03
CA ASP A 141 10.47 13.94 18.24
C ASP A 141 9.76 12.64 18.64
N PHE A 142 10.43 11.51 18.42
CA PHE A 142 9.94 10.18 18.78
C PHE A 142 10.26 9.77 20.24
N GLY A 143 10.84 10.69 21.03
CA GLY A 143 11.18 10.49 22.44
C GLY A 143 12.35 9.54 22.70
N GLU A 144 12.69 9.36 23.99
CA GLU A 144 13.81 8.52 24.48
C GLU A 144 13.52 6.99 24.42
N SER A 145 12.33 6.57 23.97
CA SER A 145 11.93 5.14 24.01
C SER A 145 12.56 4.27 22.91
N GLN A 146 13.30 4.89 21.99
CA GLN A 146 14.05 4.23 20.94
C GLN A 146 15.38 3.71 21.53
N ASN A 147 15.42 2.45 21.98
CA ASN A 147 16.69 1.80 22.30
C ASN A 147 17.53 1.67 21.02
N GLU A 148 18.34 2.69 20.75
CA GLU A 148 19.60 2.84 20.01
C GLU A 148 19.95 2.01 18.74
N GLU A 149 19.14 1.10 18.20
CA GLU A 149 19.57 0.34 16.99
C GLU A 149 18.59 0.32 15.80
N ASP A 150 17.27 0.41 15.98
CA ASP A 150 16.30 0.27 14.87
C ASP A 150 15.16 1.33 14.87
N GLY A 151 15.40 2.45 15.53
CA GLY A 151 14.33 3.30 16.06
C GLY A 151 14.41 4.77 15.68
N GLY A 152 14.19 5.12 14.43
CA GLY A 152 14.11 6.53 14.02
C GLY A 152 13.22 6.70 12.81
N GLY A 153 12.15 7.46 12.96
CA GLY A 153 11.45 8.04 11.80
C GLY A 153 12.18 9.28 11.28
N PRO A 154 11.63 9.97 10.28
CA PRO A 154 12.22 11.19 9.74
C PRO A 154 12.39 12.25 10.84
N SER A 155 13.52 12.95 10.85
CA SER A 155 13.81 14.03 11.81
C SER A 155 12.95 15.28 11.58
N LYS A 156 12.50 15.51 10.35
CA LYS A 156 11.70 16.67 9.97
C LYS A 156 10.77 16.38 8.81
N ILE A 157 9.67 17.12 8.76
CA ILE A 157 8.72 17.11 7.65
C ILE A 157 8.39 18.52 7.19
N ARG A 158 8.08 18.66 5.91
CA ARG A 158 7.52 19.88 5.32
C ARG A 158 6.17 19.54 4.71
N ILE A 159 5.10 20.19 5.16
CA ILE A 159 3.72 19.96 4.69
C ILE A 159 3.21 21.22 3.98
N THR A 160 2.42 21.05 2.93
CA THR A 160 1.63 22.14 2.31
C THR A 160 0.23 21.63 1.98
N ILE A 161 -0.80 22.42 2.32
CA ILE A 161 -2.20 22.08 2.05
C ILE A 161 -2.86 23.25 1.32
N THR A 162 -3.22 23.05 0.05
CA THR A 162 -3.89 24.08 -0.74
C THR A 162 -5.39 23.85 -0.76
N LYS A 163 -6.16 24.92 -0.54
CA LYS A 163 -7.63 24.92 -0.63
C LYS A 163 -8.14 25.80 -1.77
N ASP A 164 -9.25 25.40 -2.39
CA ASP A 164 -9.98 26.22 -3.34
C ASP A 164 -10.75 27.37 -2.64
N SER A 165 -11.41 28.23 -3.43
CA SER A 165 -12.23 29.32 -2.88
C SER A 165 -13.44 28.85 -2.08
N SER A 166 -13.79 27.58 -2.15
CA SER A 166 -14.88 26.94 -1.41
C SER A 166 -14.39 26.31 -0.09
N GLY A 167 -13.08 26.33 0.17
CA GLY A 167 -12.45 25.73 1.35
C GLY A 167 -12.12 24.24 1.23
N GLN A 168 -12.23 23.67 0.03
CA GLN A 168 -11.92 22.26 -0.25
C GLN A 168 -10.44 22.09 -0.55
N ILE A 169 -9.80 21.06 0.02
CA ILE A 169 -8.42 20.69 -0.28
C ILE A 169 -8.36 20.23 -1.74
N THR A 170 -7.48 20.88 -2.50
CA THR A 170 -7.18 20.53 -3.90
C THR A 170 -5.78 19.96 -4.06
N ASP A 171 -4.89 20.22 -3.10
CA ASP A 171 -3.53 19.69 -3.09
C ASP A 171 -3.06 19.48 -1.64
N PHE A 172 -2.42 18.35 -1.41
CA PHE A 172 -1.63 18.04 -0.24
C PHE A 172 -0.25 17.63 -0.69
N SER A 173 0.82 18.19 -0.13
CA SER A 173 2.17 17.70 -0.31
C SER A 173 2.92 17.59 1.01
N MET A 174 3.75 16.55 1.12
CA MET A 174 4.65 16.31 2.23
C MET A 174 6.03 15.89 1.71
N TYR A 175 7.06 16.41 2.35
CA TYR A 175 8.44 15.95 2.23
C TYR A 175 8.90 15.50 3.61
N ALA A 176 9.66 14.41 3.69
CA ALA A 176 10.30 13.98 4.93
C ALA A 176 11.82 13.94 4.74
N CYS A 177 12.55 14.34 5.78
CA CYS A 177 14.00 14.26 5.82
C CYS A 177 14.49 13.58 7.08
N GLY A 178 15.71 13.08 7.03
CA GLY A 178 16.40 12.57 8.22
C GLY A 178 16.01 11.17 8.60
N ASP A 179 16.08 10.22 7.65
CA ASP A 179 15.93 8.79 7.87
C ASP A 179 17.32 8.10 7.81
N GLN A 180 17.53 7.03 8.58
CA GLN A 180 18.76 6.20 8.59
C GLN A 180 20.11 6.93 8.81
N GLY A 181 20.14 7.98 9.62
CA GLY A 181 21.39 8.55 10.15
C GLY A 181 22.00 9.70 9.33
N ASP A 182 21.40 10.06 8.19
CA ASP A 182 21.68 11.36 7.53
C ASP A 182 20.49 12.30 7.75
N ALA A 183 20.61 13.17 8.75
CA ALA A 183 19.57 14.11 9.16
C ALA A 183 19.13 15.07 8.03
N ASP A 184 19.99 15.28 7.03
CA ASP A 184 19.81 16.26 5.95
C ASP A 184 19.47 15.59 4.59
N ALA A 185 19.25 14.27 4.56
CA ALA A 185 18.80 13.59 3.36
C ALA A 185 17.26 13.52 3.31
N GLN A 186 16.68 13.83 2.15
CA GLN A 186 15.26 13.59 1.89
C GLN A 186 15.03 12.08 1.76
N SER A 187 14.03 11.55 2.46
CA SER A 187 13.69 10.13 2.46
C SER A 187 12.32 9.84 1.85
N GLU A 188 11.36 10.76 1.93
CA GLU A 188 9.99 10.56 1.43
C GLU A 188 9.44 11.82 0.75
N TYR A 189 8.60 11.60 -0.26
CA TYR A 189 7.73 12.59 -0.89
C TYR A 189 6.33 12.00 -1.05
N LEU A 190 5.32 12.75 -0.65
CA LEU A 190 3.91 12.42 -0.86
C LEU A 190 3.21 13.62 -1.47
N ASN A 191 2.46 13.43 -2.55
CA ASN A 191 1.54 14.41 -3.09
C ASN A 191 0.18 13.78 -3.39
N GLN A 192 -0.90 14.53 -3.12
CA GLN A 192 -2.26 14.21 -3.56
C GLN A 192 -2.88 15.45 -4.18
N THR A 193 -3.39 15.34 -5.40
CA THR A 193 -4.10 16.40 -6.11
C THR A 193 -5.53 15.97 -6.41
N ILE A 194 -6.49 16.86 -6.14
CA ILE A 194 -7.91 16.69 -6.45
C ILE A 194 -8.33 17.78 -7.44
N GLY A 195 -8.63 17.36 -8.67
CA GLY A 195 -9.13 18.21 -9.74
C GLY A 195 -10.59 18.61 -9.53
N SER A 196 -10.97 19.78 -10.05
CA SER A 196 -12.35 20.29 -9.97
C SER A 196 -13.38 19.44 -10.72
N ASP A 197 -12.92 18.57 -11.63
CA ASP A 197 -13.72 17.61 -12.39
C ASP A 197 -13.82 16.24 -11.70
N GLY A 198 -13.22 16.08 -10.51
CA GLY A 198 -13.15 14.83 -9.77
C GLY A 198 -11.94 13.97 -10.12
N SER A 199 -11.01 14.42 -10.96
CA SER A 199 -9.75 13.68 -11.15
C SER A 199 -8.97 13.61 -9.84
N PHE A 200 -8.39 12.47 -9.52
CA PHE A 200 -7.50 12.28 -8.38
C PHE A 200 -6.16 11.76 -8.86
N THR A 201 -5.07 12.32 -8.35
CA THR A 201 -3.72 11.78 -8.51
C THR A 201 -3.02 11.75 -7.16
N MET A 202 -2.28 10.67 -6.88
CA MET A 202 -1.35 10.59 -5.77
C MET A 202 0.01 10.12 -6.27
N VAL A 203 1.08 10.65 -5.69
CA VAL A 203 2.44 10.12 -5.79
C VAL A 203 2.98 9.94 -4.39
N SER A 204 3.38 8.73 -4.01
CA SER A 204 4.21 8.45 -2.82
C SER A 204 5.52 7.86 -3.28
N LYS A 205 6.62 8.44 -2.83
CA LYS A 205 7.96 8.05 -3.26
C LYS A 205 8.89 8.08 -2.06
N GLY A 206 9.54 6.97 -1.80
CA GLY A 206 10.58 6.85 -0.80
C GLY A 206 11.89 6.43 -1.43
N VAL A 207 12.98 7.02 -0.96
CA VAL A 207 14.33 6.64 -1.36
C VAL A 207 15.15 6.50 -0.08
N ARG A 208 15.56 5.26 0.22
CA ARG A 208 16.39 4.89 1.37
C ARG A 208 17.72 4.36 0.87
N GLY A 209 18.74 5.20 0.96
CA GLY A 209 20.06 4.89 0.41
C GLY A 209 20.03 4.72 -1.11
N GLU A 210 20.99 3.97 -1.65
CA GLU A 210 21.12 3.75 -3.10
C GLU A 210 20.27 2.57 -3.63
N GLN A 211 19.65 1.77 -2.74
CA GLN A 211 19.23 0.40 -3.11
C GLN A 211 17.80 0.03 -2.67
N ASP A 212 17.21 0.76 -1.70
CA ASP A 212 15.82 0.58 -1.30
C ASP A 212 15.01 1.82 -1.71
N ALA A 213 14.04 1.63 -2.59
CA ALA A 213 13.17 2.73 -3.03
C ALA A 213 11.79 2.22 -3.40
N HIS A 214 10.78 3.04 -3.19
CA HIS A 214 9.42 2.79 -3.66
C HIS A 214 8.88 4.00 -4.41
N LEU A 215 8.00 3.73 -5.36
CA LEU A 215 7.18 4.69 -6.07
C LEU A 215 5.79 4.09 -6.19
N VAL A 216 4.80 4.80 -5.68
CA VAL A 216 3.39 4.51 -5.84
C VAL A 216 2.76 5.71 -6.53
N GLU A 217 2.10 5.45 -7.65
CA GLU A 217 1.28 6.42 -8.35
C GLU A 217 -0.17 5.92 -8.36
N VAL A 218 -1.11 6.79 -8.05
CA VAL A 218 -2.54 6.43 -8.00
C VAL A 218 -3.29 7.44 -8.82
N GLU A 219 -3.99 6.98 -9.84
CA GLU A 219 -4.85 7.81 -10.67
C GLU A 219 -6.29 7.32 -10.58
N GLY A 220 -7.25 8.23 -10.51
CA GLY A 220 -8.64 7.84 -10.45
C GLY A 220 -9.63 8.96 -10.68
N THR A 221 -10.90 8.61 -10.60
CA THR A 221 -12.01 9.56 -10.67
C THR A 221 -12.87 9.42 -9.43
N LEU A 222 -13.12 10.55 -8.77
CA LEU A 222 -13.98 10.66 -7.60
C LEU A 222 -15.39 11.07 -8.03
N ASN A 223 -16.40 10.47 -7.40
CA ASN A 223 -17.76 10.99 -7.48
C ASN A 223 -17.94 12.23 -6.58
N SER A 224 -19.14 12.81 -6.59
CA SER A 224 -19.48 13.99 -5.78
C SER A 224 -19.41 13.78 -4.27
N SER A 225 -19.19 12.54 -3.81
CA SER A 225 -19.02 12.19 -2.40
C SER A 225 -17.55 11.91 -2.06
N GLY A 226 -16.60 12.21 -2.97
CA GLY A 226 -15.17 11.98 -2.76
C GLY A 226 -14.75 10.51 -2.84
N ARG A 227 -15.51 9.66 -3.53
CA ARG A 227 -15.25 8.21 -3.61
C ARG A 227 -14.82 7.80 -5.01
N PHE A 228 -13.83 6.93 -5.11
CA PHE A 228 -13.38 6.40 -6.40
C PHE A 228 -14.50 5.66 -7.14
N THR A 229 -14.70 5.99 -8.41
CA THR A 229 -15.54 5.23 -9.35
C THR A 229 -14.72 4.35 -10.29
N SER A 230 -13.41 4.58 -10.31
CA SER A 230 -12.37 3.78 -10.94
C SER A 230 -11.03 4.29 -10.42
N LYS A 231 -10.05 3.40 -10.30
CA LYS A 231 -8.67 3.81 -10.05
C LYS A 231 -7.67 2.81 -10.60
N THR A 232 -6.49 3.34 -10.89
CA THR A 232 -5.28 2.60 -11.23
C THR A 232 -4.24 2.90 -10.15
N ILE A 233 -3.55 1.88 -9.69
CA ILE A 233 -2.44 1.97 -8.74
C ILE A 233 -1.23 1.37 -9.44
N ASP A 234 -0.23 2.19 -9.72
CA ASP A 234 1.06 1.78 -10.25
C ASP A 234 2.07 1.75 -9.09
N VAL A 235 2.78 0.64 -8.96
CA VAL A 235 3.80 0.44 -7.91
C VAL A 235 5.09 0.05 -8.58
N SER A 236 6.18 0.72 -8.22
CA SER A 236 7.54 0.35 -8.58
C SER A 236 8.39 0.32 -7.32
N TYR A 237 9.31 -0.63 -7.23
CA TYR A 237 10.20 -0.71 -6.09
C TYR A 237 11.55 -1.32 -6.47
N THR A 238 12.56 -0.98 -5.68
CA THR A 238 13.84 -1.66 -5.63
C THR A 238 14.12 -2.04 -4.18
N TYR A 239 14.81 -3.15 -3.97
CA TYR A 239 15.25 -3.52 -2.64
C TYR A 239 16.61 -4.22 -2.68
N GLN A 240 17.34 -4.12 -1.58
CA GLN A 240 18.49 -4.95 -1.27
C GLN A 240 18.48 -5.31 0.22
N ASP A 241 18.77 -6.57 0.54
CA ASP A 241 18.93 -6.98 1.94
C ASP A 241 20.20 -6.36 2.56
N THR A 242 20.27 -6.31 3.89
CA THR A 242 21.40 -5.69 4.59
C THR A 242 22.76 -6.36 4.27
N SER A 243 22.74 -7.64 3.87
CA SER A 243 23.93 -8.38 3.46
C SER A 243 24.41 -8.04 2.04
N GLY A 244 23.54 -7.51 1.18
CA GLY A 244 23.76 -7.44 -0.27
C GLY A 244 23.65 -8.78 -0.99
N ASP A 245 23.22 -9.82 -0.27
CA ASP A 245 23.08 -11.20 -0.74
C ASP A 245 21.79 -11.37 -1.55
N PHE A 246 20.82 -10.48 -1.37
CA PHE A 246 19.56 -10.51 -2.10
C PHE A 246 19.20 -9.11 -2.58
N SER A 247 18.91 -8.98 -3.86
CA SER A 247 18.45 -7.72 -4.44
C SER A 247 17.42 -7.97 -5.53
N GLY A 248 16.53 -7.01 -5.72
CA GLY A 248 15.51 -7.11 -6.75
C GLY A 248 14.84 -5.79 -7.03
N SER A 249 13.99 -5.84 -8.04
CA SER A 249 13.10 -4.76 -8.39
C SER A 249 11.83 -5.31 -8.99
N GLY A 250 10.76 -4.53 -8.89
CA GLY A 250 9.47 -4.90 -9.45
C GLY A 250 8.70 -3.69 -9.90
N GLN A 251 7.75 -3.95 -10.80
CA GLN A 251 6.74 -3.00 -11.21
C GLN A 251 5.40 -3.71 -11.36
N SER A 252 4.34 -3.06 -10.94
CA SER A 252 2.98 -3.57 -11.09
C SER A 252 1.99 -2.45 -11.36
N THR A 253 0.96 -2.77 -12.12
CA THR A 253 -0.21 -1.95 -12.35
C THR A 253 -1.42 -2.73 -11.87
N LEU A 254 -2.21 -2.09 -11.02
CA LEU A 254 -3.43 -2.61 -10.44
C LEU A 254 -4.60 -1.72 -10.85
N VAL A 255 -5.51 -2.24 -11.64
CA VAL A 255 -6.73 -1.53 -12.03
C VAL A 255 -7.89 -2.09 -11.21
N GLN A 256 -8.52 -1.22 -10.40
CA GLN A 256 -9.69 -1.56 -9.60
C GLN A 256 -10.96 -1.02 -10.26
N GLY A 257 -11.85 -1.94 -10.63
CA GLY A 257 -13.25 -1.68 -10.93
C GLY A 257 -14.14 -1.85 -9.69
N SER A 258 -15.45 -1.77 -9.88
CA SER A 258 -16.46 -1.94 -8.81
C SER A 258 -16.77 -3.41 -8.45
N ASP A 259 -16.21 -4.35 -9.20
CA ASP A 259 -16.52 -5.77 -9.21
C ASP A 259 -15.29 -6.61 -9.58
N GLN A 260 -14.39 -6.05 -10.39
CA GLN A 260 -13.21 -6.75 -10.89
C GLN A 260 -11.91 -6.02 -10.60
N LEU A 261 -10.87 -6.82 -10.41
CA LEU A 261 -9.46 -6.46 -10.32
C LEU A 261 -8.73 -6.92 -11.57
N THR A 262 -7.90 -6.07 -12.14
CA THR A 262 -6.84 -6.49 -13.08
C THR A 262 -5.49 -6.17 -12.48
N TYR A 263 -4.60 -7.15 -12.47
CA TYR A 263 -3.22 -7.01 -12.04
C TYR A 263 -2.29 -7.31 -13.23
N SER A 264 -1.27 -6.49 -13.43
CA SER A 264 -0.18 -6.79 -14.36
C SER A 264 1.13 -6.35 -13.74
N GLY A 265 2.07 -7.26 -13.52
CA GLY A 265 3.33 -6.89 -12.91
C GLY A 265 4.45 -7.90 -13.10
N PHE A 266 5.65 -7.47 -12.79
CA PHE A 266 6.83 -8.30 -12.73
C PHE A 266 7.64 -7.99 -11.48
N GLU A 267 8.43 -8.98 -11.08
CA GLU A 267 9.55 -8.83 -10.17
C GLU A 267 10.72 -9.63 -10.73
N GLY A 268 11.93 -9.13 -10.55
CA GLY A 268 13.13 -9.88 -10.83
C GLY A 268 14.29 -9.40 -9.99
N GLY A 269 15.28 -10.26 -9.84
CA GLY A 269 16.41 -9.97 -8.98
C GLY A 269 17.50 -11.00 -9.04
N SER A 270 18.43 -10.88 -8.10
CA SER A 270 19.57 -11.76 -7.93
C SER A 270 19.73 -12.17 -6.48
N PHE A 271 20.36 -13.33 -6.29
CA PHE A 271 20.71 -13.85 -4.99
C PHE A 271 22.12 -14.41 -4.99
N SER A 272 22.78 -14.34 -3.85
CA SER A 272 24.06 -14.98 -3.55
C SER A 272 24.03 -15.47 -2.12
N PHE A 273 24.22 -16.77 -1.88
CA PHE A 273 24.28 -17.29 -0.53
C PHE A 273 25.37 -18.35 -0.36
N GLU A 274 26.03 -18.31 0.79
CA GLU A 274 27.04 -19.29 1.16
C GLU A 274 26.40 -20.61 1.61
N THR A 275 26.77 -21.70 0.95
CA THR A 275 26.41 -23.06 1.36
C THR A 275 27.63 -23.80 1.90
N GLY A 276 27.42 -24.94 2.57
CA GLY A 276 28.51 -25.81 2.99
C GLY A 276 29.37 -26.38 1.83
N GLU A 277 28.92 -26.20 0.58
CA GLU A 277 29.59 -26.68 -0.63
C GLU A 277 30.14 -25.54 -1.51
N GLY A 278 29.94 -24.27 -1.11
CA GLY A 278 30.37 -23.05 -1.80
C GLY A 278 29.25 -22.02 -1.96
N THR A 279 29.56 -20.91 -2.63
CA THR A 279 28.59 -19.85 -2.95
C THR A 279 27.64 -20.31 -4.06
N VAL A 280 26.33 -20.16 -3.82
CA VAL A 280 25.29 -20.34 -4.84
C VAL A 280 24.80 -18.97 -5.25
N GLU A 281 24.95 -18.65 -6.53
CA GLU A 281 24.53 -17.39 -7.11
C GLU A 281 23.48 -17.64 -8.17
N GLY A 282 22.51 -16.73 -8.27
CA GLY A 282 21.45 -16.89 -9.24
C GLY A 282 20.62 -15.64 -9.48
N THR A 283 19.66 -15.80 -10.37
CA THR A 283 18.68 -14.80 -10.76
C THR A 283 17.29 -15.41 -10.76
N TYR A 284 16.28 -14.56 -10.59
CA TYR A 284 14.89 -14.98 -10.68
C TYR A 284 14.07 -13.90 -11.38
N SER A 285 12.95 -14.30 -11.98
CA SER A 285 11.96 -13.42 -12.57
C SER A 285 10.58 -14.04 -12.49
N ASN A 286 9.66 -13.27 -11.93
CA ASN A 286 8.25 -13.58 -11.80
C ASN A 286 7.46 -12.54 -12.59
N ARG A 287 6.49 -12.99 -13.40
CA ARG A 287 5.63 -12.12 -14.19
C ARG A 287 4.22 -12.63 -14.12
N VAL A 288 3.26 -11.73 -13.97
CA VAL A 288 1.86 -12.08 -13.84
C VAL A 288 1.00 -11.06 -14.59
N TYR A 289 -0.04 -11.58 -15.25
CA TYR A 289 -1.21 -10.83 -15.65
C TYR A 289 -2.42 -11.60 -15.12
N ALA A 290 -3.23 -10.98 -14.28
CA ALA A 290 -4.36 -11.62 -13.63
C ALA A 290 -5.62 -10.78 -13.72
N VAL A 291 -6.76 -11.48 -13.75
CA VAL A 291 -8.09 -10.91 -13.59
C VAL A 291 -8.76 -11.69 -12.48
N SER A 292 -9.31 -10.98 -11.50
CA SER A 292 -9.91 -11.59 -10.32
C SER A 292 -11.07 -10.74 -9.81
N GLU A 293 -12.00 -11.36 -9.13
CA GLU A 293 -12.92 -10.65 -8.25
C GLU A 293 -12.15 -10.07 -7.07
N LEU A 294 -12.49 -8.84 -6.70
CA LEU A 294 -12.09 -8.26 -5.42
C LEU A 294 -13.34 -8.20 -4.56
N LEU A 295 -13.21 -8.55 -3.29
CA LEU A 295 -14.27 -8.47 -2.30
C LEU A 295 -13.87 -7.49 -1.21
N ASP A 296 -14.81 -6.61 -0.83
CA ASP A 296 -14.64 -5.71 0.31
C ASP A 296 -15.37 -6.30 1.52
N GLY A 297 -14.61 -6.92 2.43
CA GLY A 297 -15.13 -7.44 3.69
C GLY A 297 -15.38 -6.38 4.76
N ASN A 298 -15.11 -5.10 4.48
CA ASN A 298 -15.35 -4.01 5.43
C ASN A 298 -16.85 -3.73 5.58
N ALA A 299 -17.30 -3.57 6.83
CA ALA A 299 -18.68 -3.16 7.08
C ALA A 299 -18.91 -1.68 6.78
N ASP A 300 -20.14 -1.35 6.35
CA ASP A 300 -20.57 0.02 6.11
C ASP A 300 -20.45 0.87 7.39
N GLY A 301 -19.63 1.92 7.33
CA GLY A 301 -19.41 2.86 8.44
C GLY A 301 -18.20 2.55 9.32
N ASP A 302 -17.57 1.38 9.17
CA ASP A 302 -16.33 1.06 9.87
C ASP A 302 -15.10 1.71 9.19
N PRO A 303 -14.03 1.99 9.97
CA PRO A 303 -12.74 2.35 9.41
C PRO A 303 -12.28 1.33 8.36
N LEU A 304 -11.67 1.80 7.29
CA LEU A 304 -11.15 0.92 6.24
C LEU A 304 -10.06 0.02 6.83
N ASN A 305 -10.24 -1.30 6.77
CA ASN A 305 -9.20 -2.27 7.04
C ASN A 305 -8.83 -2.99 5.74
N ILE A 306 -7.59 -2.76 5.26
CA ILE A 306 -7.13 -3.37 4.01
C ILE A 306 -6.94 -4.89 4.13
N GLY A 307 -6.78 -5.41 5.35
CA GLY A 307 -6.73 -6.84 5.63
C GLY A 307 -8.06 -7.56 5.40
N LEU A 308 -9.17 -6.82 5.36
CA LEU A 308 -10.50 -7.37 5.05
C LEU A 308 -10.82 -7.40 3.56
N TYR A 309 -9.93 -6.91 2.69
CA TYR A 309 -10.05 -7.22 1.28
C TYR A 309 -9.82 -8.71 1.05
N ALA A 310 -10.57 -9.30 0.13
CA ALA A 310 -10.41 -10.70 -0.23
C ALA A 310 -10.32 -10.88 -1.75
N ILE A 311 -9.46 -11.82 -2.16
CA ILE A 311 -9.35 -12.27 -3.54
C ILE A 311 -10.45 -13.31 -3.79
N GLY A 312 -11.36 -13.03 -4.71
CA GLY A 312 -12.41 -13.97 -5.12
C GLY A 312 -11.96 -14.88 -6.26
N ASP A 313 -12.92 -15.36 -7.06
CA ASP A 313 -12.65 -16.18 -8.23
C ASP A 313 -11.81 -15.40 -9.26
N GLY A 314 -10.98 -16.11 -10.02
CA GLY A 314 -10.13 -15.45 -11.00
C GLY A 314 -9.26 -16.39 -11.82
N ALA A 315 -8.44 -15.77 -12.67
CA ALA A 315 -7.43 -16.47 -13.45
C ALA A 315 -6.20 -15.58 -13.67
N ALA A 316 -5.06 -16.23 -13.92
CA ALA A 316 -3.83 -15.54 -14.26
C ALA A 316 -3.05 -16.27 -15.36
N LEU A 317 -2.41 -15.47 -16.21
CA LEU A 317 -1.24 -15.88 -16.98
C LEU A 317 -0.01 -15.53 -16.14
N VAL A 318 0.81 -16.52 -15.87
CA VAL A 318 1.98 -16.41 -14.98
C VAL A 318 3.21 -16.98 -15.66
N SER A 319 4.36 -16.38 -15.41
CA SER A 319 5.64 -16.95 -15.80
C SER A 319 6.66 -16.76 -14.70
N TRP A 320 7.33 -17.87 -14.40
CA TRP A 320 8.43 -17.93 -13.46
C TRP A 320 9.67 -18.38 -14.21
N SER A 321 10.80 -17.79 -13.89
CA SER A 321 12.07 -18.20 -14.47
C SER A 321 13.20 -17.83 -13.53
N GLY A 322 14.32 -18.51 -13.70
CA GLY A 322 15.52 -18.19 -12.96
C GLY A 322 16.69 -19.03 -13.42
N SER A 323 17.83 -18.74 -12.82
CA SER A 323 19.05 -19.50 -12.99
C SER A 323 19.84 -19.51 -11.72
N ASP A 324 20.57 -20.58 -11.46
CA ASP A 324 21.53 -20.67 -10.38
C ASP A 324 22.79 -21.39 -10.87
N THR A 325 23.71 -21.67 -9.95
CA THR A 325 24.93 -22.45 -10.22
C THR A 325 24.66 -23.84 -10.81
N PHE A 326 23.44 -24.39 -10.66
CA PHE A 326 23.06 -25.74 -11.07
C PHE A 326 22.28 -25.80 -12.39
N GLY A 327 21.67 -24.70 -12.82
CA GLY A 327 21.01 -24.63 -14.12
C GLY A 327 20.05 -23.45 -14.24
N SER A 328 19.17 -23.54 -15.25
CA SER A 328 18.12 -22.56 -15.48
C SER A 328 16.76 -23.26 -15.54
N TRP A 329 15.73 -22.59 -15.04
CA TRP A 329 14.35 -23.04 -15.09
C TRP A 329 13.47 -21.93 -15.67
N SER A 330 12.41 -22.35 -16.35
CA SER A 330 11.37 -21.43 -16.80
C SER A 330 10.06 -22.19 -17.00
N GLU A 331 8.99 -21.56 -16.56
CA GLU A 331 7.63 -22.05 -16.69
C GLU A 331 6.72 -20.87 -17.10
N THR A 332 5.68 -21.19 -17.86
CA THR A 332 4.59 -20.27 -18.17
C THR A 332 3.31 -21.08 -18.14
N ALA A 333 2.33 -20.61 -17.39
CA ALA A 333 1.07 -21.30 -17.19
C ALA A 333 -0.09 -20.29 -17.21
N THR A 334 -1.25 -20.79 -17.63
CA THR A 334 -2.53 -20.12 -17.41
C THR A 334 -3.32 -20.99 -16.45
N GLU A 335 -3.80 -20.39 -15.38
CA GLU A 335 -4.47 -21.11 -14.31
C GLU A 335 -5.63 -20.26 -13.77
N GLY A 336 -6.81 -20.86 -13.70
CA GLY A 336 -7.97 -20.31 -13.00
C GLY A 336 -8.09 -20.90 -11.60
N TRP A 337 -8.84 -20.24 -10.72
CA TRP A 337 -9.08 -20.69 -9.36
C TRP A 337 -10.46 -20.31 -8.86
N ASN A 338 -10.89 -21.04 -7.83
CA ASN A 338 -12.05 -20.69 -7.02
C ASN A 338 -11.58 -19.99 -5.73
N GLY A 339 -12.01 -18.75 -5.53
CA GLY A 339 -11.61 -17.86 -4.43
C GLY A 339 -12.07 -18.32 -3.05
N ASP A 340 -13.13 -19.12 -2.95
CA ASP A 340 -13.64 -19.67 -1.68
C ASP A 340 -12.86 -20.90 -1.20
N THR A 341 -12.14 -21.59 -2.10
CA THR A 341 -11.45 -22.84 -1.79
C THR A 341 -9.95 -22.82 -2.05
N THR A 342 -9.47 -21.78 -2.74
CA THR A 342 -8.13 -21.67 -3.33
C THR A 342 -7.78 -22.71 -4.38
N ALA A 343 -8.69 -23.63 -4.71
CA ALA A 343 -8.41 -24.74 -5.60
C ALA A 343 -8.32 -24.28 -7.06
N PRO A 344 -7.46 -24.92 -7.89
CA PRO A 344 -7.46 -24.70 -9.33
C PRO A 344 -8.84 -24.99 -9.91
N ASP A 345 -9.30 -24.09 -10.78
CA ASP A 345 -10.54 -24.22 -11.53
C ASP A 345 -10.27 -24.03 -13.03
N SER A 346 -10.35 -25.13 -13.77
CA SER A 346 -10.16 -25.12 -15.22
C SER A 346 -11.35 -24.53 -15.99
N GLU A 347 -12.49 -24.30 -15.34
CA GLU A 347 -13.70 -23.73 -15.93
C GLU A 347 -13.94 -22.27 -15.52
N ALA A 348 -13.01 -21.64 -14.78
CA ALA A 348 -13.11 -20.23 -14.40
C ALA A 348 -13.32 -19.31 -15.61
N GLU A 349 -14.28 -18.39 -15.52
CA GLU A 349 -14.69 -17.54 -16.65
C GLU A 349 -13.57 -16.58 -17.08
N GLU A 350 -12.73 -16.17 -16.13
CA GLU A 350 -11.61 -15.24 -16.28
C GLU A 350 -10.47 -15.80 -17.12
N ILE A 351 -10.39 -17.13 -17.29
CA ILE A 351 -9.35 -17.77 -18.12
C ILE A 351 -9.33 -17.12 -19.51
N SER A 352 -10.51 -16.91 -20.11
CA SER A 352 -10.63 -16.29 -21.43
C SER A 352 -10.14 -14.83 -21.50
N SER A 353 -10.11 -14.13 -20.36
CA SER A 353 -9.65 -12.74 -20.26
C SER A 353 -8.13 -12.64 -20.16
N VAL A 354 -7.47 -13.65 -19.58
CA VAL A 354 -6.01 -13.72 -19.43
C VAL A 354 -5.33 -14.50 -20.56
N GLU A 355 -6.06 -15.40 -21.22
CA GLU A 355 -5.59 -16.12 -22.41
C GLU A 355 -5.26 -15.13 -23.54
N GLY A 356 -4.02 -15.21 -24.05
CA GLY A 356 -3.55 -14.35 -25.14
C GLY A 356 -3.09 -12.95 -24.70
N GLN A 357 -3.11 -12.65 -23.40
CA GLN A 357 -2.47 -11.45 -22.87
C GLN A 357 -0.94 -11.57 -22.98
N THR A 358 -0.27 -10.42 -22.97
CA THR A 358 1.18 -10.36 -22.97
C THR A 358 1.66 -10.08 -21.56
N LEU A 359 2.50 -10.97 -21.03
CA LEU A 359 3.17 -10.74 -19.75
C LEU A 359 4.07 -9.49 -19.84
N PRO A 360 4.13 -8.69 -18.76
CA PRO A 360 4.99 -7.52 -18.73
C PRO A 360 6.46 -7.91 -18.95
N THR A 361 7.20 -7.02 -19.59
CA THR A 361 8.64 -7.20 -19.76
C THR A 361 9.36 -6.74 -18.51
N VAL A 362 10.30 -7.56 -18.04
CA VAL A 362 11.18 -7.18 -16.93
C VAL A 362 12.13 -6.10 -17.42
N THR A 363 12.18 -5.00 -16.69
CA THR A 363 13.08 -3.88 -16.97
C THR A 363 13.72 -3.41 -15.67
N ASP A 364 14.89 -2.78 -15.77
CA ASP A 364 15.51 -2.13 -14.63
C ASP A 364 14.62 -0.99 -14.14
N VAL A 365 14.36 -0.97 -12.83
CA VAL A 365 13.62 0.11 -12.16
C VAL A 365 14.63 1.07 -11.55
N SER A 366 14.47 2.35 -11.82
CA SER A 366 15.27 3.41 -11.19
C SER A 366 14.32 4.46 -10.64
N ILE A 367 14.42 4.71 -9.35
CA ILE A 367 13.55 5.63 -8.62
C ILE A 367 14.44 6.71 -8.01
N ALA A 368 14.09 7.97 -8.28
CA ALA A 368 14.74 9.13 -7.70
C ALA A 368 13.73 10.28 -7.59
N PHE A 369 13.98 11.20 -6.66
CA PHE A 369 13.27 12.48 -6.61
C PHE A 369 13.70 13.35 -7.80
N THR A 370 12.73 14.01 -8.43
CA THR A 370 12.92 14.86 -9.60
C THR A 370 12.05 16.11 -9.53
N GLY A 371 12.50 17.20 -10.15
CA GLY A 371 11.69 18.42 -10.28
C GLY A 371 11.18 18.95 -8.93
N ASP A 372 9.86 19.08 -8.82
CA ASP A 372 9.17 19.61 -7.63
C ASP A 372 9.13 18.60 -6.46
N GLU A 373 9.56 17.36 -6.67
CA GLU A 373 9.69 16.34 -5.63
C GLU A 373 10.95 16.53 -4.77
N ILE A 374 11.90 17.36 -5.20
CA ILE A 374 13.17 17.60 -4.50
C ILE A 374 13.00 18.72 -3.48
N TYR A 375 13.33 18.42 -2.24
CA TYR A 375 13.40 19.39 -1.15
C TYR A 375 14.81 19.43 -0.54
N ASP A 376 15.34 20.64 -0.37
CA ASP A 376 16.60 20.87 0.35
C ASP A 376 16.33 20.82 1.85
N CYS A 377 16.66 19.68 2.47
CA CYS A 377 16.49 19.45 3.89
C CYS A 377 17.37 20.36 4.79
N THR A 378 18.25 21.18 4.23
CA THR A 378 19.02 22.17 4.99
C THR A 378 18.45 23.59 4.90
N ALA A 379 17.46 23.82 4.03
CA ALA A 379 17.03 25.17 3.67
C ALA A 379 16.18 25.86 4.74
N ASP A 380 15.31 25.11 5.44
CA ASP A 380 14.32 25.65 6.36
C ASP A 380 14.48 25.10 7.77
N GLU A 381 14.39 26.03 8.74
CA GLU A 381 14.31 25.73 10.17
C GLU A 381 12.88 25.35 10.57
N PRO A 382 12.69 24.33 11.43
CA PRO A 382 11.38 23.98 11.95
C PRO A 382 10.69 25.12 12.71
N GLU A 383 9.40 25.31 12.45
CA GLU A 383 8.54 26.27 13.16
C GLU A 383 8.15 25.76 14.55
N ALA A 384 8.05 24.44 14.69
CA ALA A 384 7.74 23.76 15.94
C ALA A 384 8.21 22.30 15.94
N THR A 385 8.12 21.67 17.11
CA THR A 385 8.36 20.24 17.29
C THR A 385 7.04 19.52 17.52
N VAL A 386 6.81 18.46 16.74
CA VAL A 386 5.69 17.54 16.89
C VAL A 386 6.19 16.35 17.69
N ILE A 387 5.59 16.10 18.84
CA ILE A 387 5.89 14.92 19.66
C ILE A 387 5.14 13.73 19.08
N ILE A 388 5.86 12.64 18.79
CA ILE A 388 5.34 11.43 18.19
C ILE A 388 5.29 10.32 19.25
N ASP A 389 4.09 9.81 19.50
CA ASP A 389 3.89 8.55 20.24
C ASP A 389 3.74 7.41 19.23
N GLN A 390 4.83 6.70 18.97
CA GLN A 390 4.84 5.61 17.98
C GLN A 390 3.82 4.51 18.32
N THR A 391 3.58 4.23 19.60
CA THR A 391 2.63 3.18 20.00
C THR A 391 1.20 3.57 19.63
N ASP A 392 0.84 4.84 19.88
CA ASP A 392 -0.48 5.38 19.52
C ASP A 392 -0.68 5.41 17.99
N LEU A 393 0.37 5.77 17.24
CA LEU A 393 0.37 5.72 15.77
C LEU A 393 0.15 4.31 15.23
N ASP A 394 0.95 3.35 15.72
CA ASP A 394 0.89 1.96 15.27
C ASP A 394 -0.47 1.34 15.59
N GLU A 395 -1.05 1.63 16.77
CA GLU A 395 -2.38 1.15 17.14
C GLU A 395 -3.47 1.79 16.25
N THR A 396 -3.44 3.12 16.11
CA THR A 396 -4.48 3.89 15.40
C THR A 396 -4.51 3.60 13.90
N CYS A 397 -3.34 3.40 13.27
CA CYS A 397 -3.21 3.24 11.83
C CYS A 397 -2.99 1.77 11.40
N SER A 398 -3.02 0.82 12.34
CA SER A 398 -2.80 -0.62 12.09
C SER A 398 -3.68 -1.23 11.00
N ASN A 399 -4.89 -0.70 10.81
CA ASN A 399 -5.86 -1.10 9.79
C ASN A 399 -5.37 -0.87 8.34
N LEU A 400 -4.31 -0.09 8.14
CA LEU A 400 -3.68 0.18 6.85
C LEU A 400 -2.37 -0.60 6.66
N SER A 401 -2.02 -1.51 7.58
CA SER A 401 -0.83 -2.36 7.46
C SER A 401 -1.22 -3.83 7.32
N LEU A 402 -0.65 -4.51 6.33
CA LEU A 402 -0.84 -5.95 6.12
C LEU A 402 0.29 -6.78 6.74
N GLY A 403 1.39 -6.17 7.20
CA GLY A 403 2.62 -6.92 7.50
C GLY A 403 3.25 -7.57 6.26
N HIS A 404 4.36 -8.29 6.46
CA HIS A 404 5.22 -8.81 5.38
C HIS A 404 5.34 -10.34 5.36
N ASP A 405 4.24 -11.05 5.62
CA ASP A 405 4.25 -12.50 5.51
C ASP A 405 4.09 -12.92 4.05
N TYR A 406 5.22 -13.18 3.38
CA TYR A 406 5.24 -13.76 2.04
C TYR A 406 4.92 -15.25 2.10
N VAL A 407 3.98 -15.70 1.27
CA VAL A 407 3.66 -17.13 1.14
C VAL A 407 4.53 -17.75 0.05
N ASP A 408 5.24 -18.83 0.37
CA ASP A 408 5.99 -19.57 -0.65
C ASP A 408 5.04 -20.37 -1.56
N CYS A 409 4.83 -19.87 -2.77
CA CYS A 409 3.96 -20.49 -3.75
C CYS A 409 4.61 -21.64 -4.53
N TYR A 410 5.92 -21.88 -4.36
CA TYR A 410 6.65 -22.94 -5.05
C TYR A 410 6.54 -24.28 -4.32
N ASP A 411 6.55 -24.23 -2.98
CA ASP A 411 6.41 -25.41 -2.12
C ASP A 411 5.01 -26.03 -2.16
N ILE A 412 4.01 -25.32 -2.71
CA ILE A 412 2.64 -25.83 -2.92
C ILE A 412 2.66 -27.18 -3.65
N ASN A 413 3.56 -27.41 -4.61
CA ASN A 413 3.53 -28.64 -5.42
C ASN A 413 4.46 -29.77 -4.92
N GLU A 414 5.23 -29.58 -3.86
CA GLU A 414 6.28 -30.55 -3.46
C GLU A 414 5.86 -31.58 -2.39
N GLU A 415 4.69 -31.43 -1.74
CA GLU A 415 4.21 -32.39 -0.72
C GLU A 415 3.29 -33.53 -1.26
N GLY A 416 3.35 -33.82 -2.56
CA GLY A 416 2.55 -34.84 -3.25
C GLY A 416 3.13 -36.26 -3.28
#